data_AF-A0A3D4UTF2-F1
#
_entry.id   AF-A0A3D4UTF2-F1
#
_cell.length_a   1.000
_cell.length_b   1.000
_cell.length_c   1.000
_cell.angle_alpha   90.00
_cell.angle_beta   90.00
_cell.angle_gamma   90.00
#
_symmetry.space_group_name_H-M   'P 1'
#
loop_
_entity.id
_entity.type
_entity.pdbx_description
1 polymer ?
#
loop_
_entity_poly.entity_id
_entity_poly.type
_entity_poly.pdbx_seq_one_letter_code
_entity_poly.pdbx_strand_id
1 'polypeptide(L)'
;MISAHLAFVYLSPLLSVSLNTGDLSLSLIEDAIWKVETNRCESDCPKGDQGHARGPLQIHMICWESVCKEKESYAQCEELSYSLEIFRRTIKRFCNDKRLEMILGRKPNAEDRLEAYAKCWNGGANWWKAKPNSKKYKNLNNYWTKVQSALRQKVKEENERHKKQT
;
A
#
# COMPACT_ATOMS: atom_id res chain seq x y z
N MET A 1 19.45 -25.67 17.75
CA MET A 1 18.50 -24.59 17.40
C MET A 1 18.56 -24.38 15.90
N ILE A 2 17.66 -25.02 15.15
CA ILE A 2 17.70 -25.03 13.68
C ILE A 2 17.08 -23.72 13.19
N SER A 3 17.92 -22.92 12.56
CA SER A 3 17.59 -21.66 11.90
C SER A 3 16.63 -21.94 10.74
N ALA A 4 15.43 -21.36 10.79
CA ALA A 4 14.48 -21.40 9.70
C ALA A 4 14.96 -20.48 8.56
N HIS A 5 15.86 -20.99 7.74
CA HIS A 5 16.05 -20.51 6.37
C HIS A 5 14.83 -20.95 5.55
N LEU A 6 13.74 -20.19 5.69
CA LEU A 6 12.59 -20.29 4.80
C LEU A 6 13.02 -19.79 3.43
N ALA A 7 13.08 -20.72 2.49
CA ALA A 7 13.39 -20.53 1.09
C ALA A 7 12.55 -19.38 0.50
N PHE A 8 13.19 -18.23 0.29
CA PHE A 8 12.67 -17.07 -0.43
C PHE A 8 13.07 -17.15 -1.91
N VAL A 9 12.93 -18.33 -2.50
CA VAL A 9 13.10 -18.54 -3.93
C VAL A 9 11.69 -18.59 -4.50
N TYR A 10 11.26 -17.52 -5.18
CA TYR A 10 10.18 -17.40 -6.19
C TYR A 10 9.54 -15.99 -6.21
N LEU A 11 10.35 -14.94 -6.15
CA LEU A 11 9.91 -13.56 -6.42
C LEU A 11 10.83 -12.92 -7.47
N SER A 12 10.74 -13.40 -8.71
CA SER A 12 11.19 -12.73 -9.94
C SER A 12 10.63 -13.47 -11.17
N PRO A 13 10.16 -12.82 -12.25
CA PRO A 13 9.71 -11.44 -12.45
C PRO A 13 8.22 -11.43 -12.83
N LEU A 14 7.30 -11.43 -11.87
CA LEU A 14 5.85 -11.23 -12.12
C LEU A 14 5.41 -9.81 -11.76
N LEU A 15 6.27 -8.84 -12.05
CA LEU A 15 6.06 -7.42 -11.79
C LEU A 15 5.64 -6.71 -13.08
N SER A 16 4.72 -7.29 -13.85
CA SER A 16 4.00 -6.66 -14.96
C SER A 16 2.85 -7.55 -15.42
N VAL A 17 1.83 -7.74 -14.58
CA VAL A 17 0.52 -8.21 -15.08
C VAL A 17 -0.44 -7.05 -14.89
N SER A 18 -0.71 -6.35 -15.99
CA SER A 18 -1.74 -5.32 -16.05
C SER A 18 -3.08 -6.03 -16.11
N LEU A 19 -3.91 -5.86 -15.08
CA LEU A 19 -5.27 -6.39 -15.06
C LEU A 19 -6.16 -5.53 -15.95
N ASN A 20 -6.71 -6.11 -17.02
CA ASN A 20 -7.83 -5.54 -17.77
C ASN A 20 -9.15 -5.96 -17.09
N THR A 21 -9.40 -5.37 -15.92
CA THR A 21 -10.78 -5.07 -15.52
C THR A 21 -11.09 -3.74 -16.18
N GLY A 22 -12.06 -3.68 -17.08
CA GLY A 22 -12.43 -2.43 -17.75
C GLY A 22 -12.76 -1.34 -16.74
N ASP A 23 -11.75 -0.55 -16.37
CA ASP A 23 -11.69 0.91 -16.13
C ASP A 23 -10.64 1.34 -15.07
N LEU A 24 -9.97 0.42 -14.36
CA LEU A 24 -8.83 0.76 -13.48
C LEU A 24 -7.79 -0.38 -13.43
N SER A 25 -6.58 -0.15 -13.95
CA SER A 25 -5.45 -1.08 -13.75
C SER A 25 -4.82 -0.86 -12.37
N LEU A 26 -5.20 -1.69 -11.41
CA LEU A 26 -4.65 -1.73 -10.06
C LEU A 26 -3.32 -2.49 -10.01
N SER A 27 -2.31 -1.89 -9.37
CA SER A 27 -1.09 -2.62 -9.01
C SER A 27 -1.33 -3.55 -7.80
N LEU A 28 -0.47 -4.56 -7.61
CA LEU A 28 -0.59 -5.50 -6.49
C LEU A 28 -0.59 -4.81 -5.12
N ILE A 29 0.23 -3.77 -4.95
CA ILE A 29 0.29 -3.02 -3.69
C ILE A 29 -0.96 -2.18 -3.45
N GLU A 30 -1.56 -1.63 -4.50
CA GLU A 30 -2.81 -0.88 -4.40
C GLU A 30 -3.97 -1.78 -3.99
N ASP A 31 -4.10 -2.97 -4.61
CA ASP A 31 -5.08 -3.97 -4.22
C ASP A 31 -4.86 -4.45 -2.78
N ALA A 32 -3.60 -4.67 -2.38
CA ALA A 32 -3.28 -5.10 -1.02
C ALA A 32 -3.61 -4.04 0.04
N ILE A 33 -3.32 -2.76 -0.22
CA ILE A 33 -3.70 -1.65 0.67
C ILE A 33 -5.22 -1.55 0.74
N TRP A 34 -5.91 -1.59 -0.40
CA TRP A 34 -7.37 -1.56 -0.44
C TRP A 34 -8.02 -2.71 0.34
N LYS A 35 -7.46 -3.92 0.22
CA LYS A 35 -7.87 -5.08 1.02
C LYS A 35 -7.67 -4.86 2.51
N VAL A 36 -6.56 -4.27 2.94
CA VAL A 36 -6.26 -4.04 4.36
C VAL A 36 -7.12 -2.93 4.96
N GLU A 37 -7.36 -1.85 4.23
CA GLU A 37 -8.09 -0.68 4.74
C GLU A 37 -9.59 -0.94 4.88
N THR A 38 -10.22 -1.55 3.87
CA THR A 38 -11.68 -1.66 3.82
C THR A 38 -12.18 -3.00 3.28
N ASN A 39 -11.31 -4.01 3.20
CA ASN A 39 -11.65 -5.30 2.61
C ASN A 39 -12.13 -5.20 1.16
N ARG A 40 -11.52 -4.32 0.36
CA ARG A 40 -11.90 -4.02 -1.02
C ARG A 40 -13.32 -3.45 -1.15
N CYS A 41 -13.70 -2.54 -0.26
CA CYS A 41 -14.97 -1.83 -0.38
C CYS A 41 -14.90 -0.78 -1.51
N GLU A 42 -15.86 -0.80 -2.43
CA GLU A 42 -15.92 0.11 -3.59
C GLU A 42 -16.72 1.39 -3.31
N SER A 43 -17.77 1.31 -2.49
CA SER A 43 -18.66 2.43 -2.14
C SER A 43 -19.22 2.27 -0.73
N ASP A 44 -19.68 3.37 -0.11
CA ASP A 44 -20.26 3.39 1.26
C ASP A 44 -19.34 2.76 2.32
N CYS A 45 -18.02 2.94 2.13
CA CYS A 45 -17.04 2.31 2.98
C CYS A 45 -17.13 2.82 4.42
N PRO A 46 -16.90 1.93 5.41
CA PRO A 46 -16.99 2.30 6.81
C PRO A 46 -16.05 3.48 7.09
N LYS A 47 -16.55 4.47 7.81
CA LYS A 47 -15.72 5.57 8.27
C LYS A 47 -14.81 5.06 9.38
N GLY A 48 -13.52 4.92 9.09
CA GLY A 48 -12.50 4.59 10.08
C GLY A 48 -12.15 5.78 10.96
N ASP A 49 -11.36 5.48 12.01
CA ASP A 49 -10.82 6.47 12.94
C ASP A 49 -11.85 7.50 13.42
N GLN A 50 -12.99 7.03 13.94
CA GLN A 50 -14.04 7.88 14.51
C GLN A 50 -14.64 8.90 13.52
N GLY A 51 -14.56 8.64 12.21
CA GLY A 51 -15.07 9.55 11.19
C GLY A 51 -14.00 10.43 10.53
N HIS A 52 -12.73 10.28 10.92
CA HIS A 52 -11.64 11.11 10.39
C HIS A 52 -10.99 10.56 9.12
N ALA A 53 -11.18 9.28 8.82
CA ALA A 53 -10.74 8.64 7.59
C ALA A 53 -11.91 8.45 6.61
N ARG A 54 -11.65 8.64 5.31
CA ARG A 54 -12.68 8.62 4.25
C ARG A 54 -12.32 7.64 3.14
N GLY A 55 -13.34 6.92 2.67
CA GLY A 55 -13.33 6.17 1.42
C GLY A 55 -12.58 4.83 1.43
N PRO A 56 -12.40 4.23 0.25
CA PRO A 56 -11.87 2.87 0.06
C PRO A 56 -10.48 2.65 0.68
N LEU A 57 -9.64 3.69 0.72
CA LEU A 57 -8.29 3.61 1.27
C LEU A 57 -8.14 4.33 2.62
N GLN A 58 -9.25 4.71 3.26
CA GLN A 58 -9.25 5.33 4.60
C GLN A 58 -8.32 6.54 4.70
N ILE A 59 -8.49 7.49 3.78
CA ILE A 59 -7.62 8.67 3.67
C ILE A 59 -8.01 9.65 4.76
N HIS A 60 -7.03 10.17 5.52
CA HIS A 60 -7.22 11.30 6.43
C HIS A 60 -7.06 12.66 5.72
N MET A 61 -7.74 13.69 6.22
CA MET A 61 -7.64 15.07 5.70
C MET A 61 -6.18 15.54 5.58
N ILE A 62 -5.36 15.33 6.61
CA ILE A 62 -3.94 15.73 6.61
C ILE A 62 -3.12 15.02 5.52
N CYS A 63 -3.48 13.77 5.17
CA CYS A 63 -2.84 13.06 4.06
C CYS A 63 -3.25 13.69 2.74
N TRP A 64 -4.54 13.95 2.55
CA TRP A 64 -5.08 14.60 1.36
C TRP A 64 -4.49 15.99 1.14
N GLU A 65 -4.50 16.87 2.16
CA GLU A 65 -3.92 18.23 2.10
C GLU A 65 -2.43 18.23 1.71
N SER A 66 -1.71 17.15 2.01
CA SER A 66 -0.29 17.05 1.68
C SER A 66 -0.01 16.82 0.19
N VAL A 67 -1.02 16.43 -0.60
CA VAL A 67 -0.86 16.06 -2.02
C VAL A 67 -2.02 16.48 -2.94
N CYS A 68 -3.06 17.12 -2.41
CA CYS A 68 -4.17 17.63 -3.20
C CYS A 68 -3.69 18.73 -4.17
N LYS A 69 -4.44 18.91 -5.25
CA LYS A 69 -4.26 20.02 -6.19
C LYS A 69 -5.35 21.06 -6.00
N GLU A 70 -5.16 22.23 -6.59
CA GLU A 70 -6.18 23.28 -6.62
C GLU A 70 -7.49 22.73 -7.22
N LYS A 71 -8.62 23.12 -6.63
CA LYS A 71 -9.99 22.73 -7.02
C LYS A 71 -10.39 21.27 -6.72
N GLU A 72 -9.51 20.48 -6.13
CA GLU A 72 -9.91 19.16 -5.63
C GLU A 72 -10.65 19.27 -4.29
N SER A 73 -11.50 18.30 -4.00
CA SER A 73 -12.26 18.21 -2.76
C SER A 73 -11.96 16.91 -2.04
N TYR A 74 -11.79 16.98 -0.72
CA TYR A 74 -11.60 15.79 0.12
C TYR A 74 -12.77 14.80 0.01
N ALA A 75 -13.97 15.26 -0.35
CA ALA A 75 -15.12 14.38 -0.56
C ALA A 75 -14.89 13.36 -1.69
N GLN A 76 -14.09 13.72 -2.71
CA GLN A 76 -13.76 12.83 -3.83
C GLN A 76 -13.01 11.56 -3.36
N CYS A 77 -12.42 11.56 -2.16
CA CYS A 77 -11.80 10.35 -1.59
C CYS A 77 -12.78 9.20 -1.38
N GLU A 78 -14.10 9.42 -1.42
CA GLU A 78 -15.09 8.34 -1.43
C GLU A 78 -15.00 7.45 -2.66
N GLU A 79 -14.48 7.96 -3.77
CA GLU A 79 -14.28 7.22 -5.00
C GLU A 79 -12.95 6.46 -4.98
N LEU A 80 -12.97 5.18 -5.36
CA LEU A 80 -11.77 4.34 -5.39
C LEU A 80 -10.69 4.92 -6.33
N SER A 81 -11.08 5.37 -7.52
CA SER A 81 -10.16 5.93 -8.52
C SER A 81 -9.37 7.12 -7.97
N TYR A 82 -10.05 8.05 -7.31
CA TYR A 82 -9.43 9.23 -6.73
C TYR A 82 -8.64 8.88 -5.46
N SER A 83 -9.13 7.96 -4.63
CA SER A 83 -8.38 7.44 -3.49
C SER A 83 -7.02 6.87 -3.91
N LEU A 84 -6.99 6.06 -4.97
CA LEU A 84 -5.76 5.52 -5.54
C LEU A 84 -4.84 6.61 -6.08
N GLU A 85 -5.40 7.65 -6.68
CA GLU A 85 -4.62 8.79 -7.11
C GLU A 85 -3.94 9.50 -5.93
N ILE A 86 -4.65 9.72 -4.82
CA ILE A 86 -4.05 10.27 -3.60
C ILE A 86 -2.96 9.37 -3.05
N PHE A 87 -3.18 8.05 -3.00
CA PHE A 87 -2.15 7.08 -2.64
C PHE A 87 -0.89 7.24 -3.49
N ARG A 88 -1.04 7.22 -4.83
CA ARG A 88 0.07 7.36 -5.78
C ARG A 88 0.84 8.66 -5.58
N ARG A 89 0.13 9.78 -5.39
CA ARG A 89 0.75 11.10 -5.15
C ARG A 89 1.51 11.13 -3.82
N THR A 90 0.95 10.55 -2.76
CA THR A 90 1.59 10.42 -1.44
C THR A 90 2.88 9.61 -1.54
N ILE A 91 2.85 8.45 -2.19
CA ILE A 91 4.03 7.62 -2.39
C ILE A 91 5.08 8.34 -3.23
N LYS A 92 4.69 9.01 -4.33
CA LYS A 92 5.62 9.79 -5.16
C LYS A 92 6.30 10.90 -4.36
N ARG A 93 5.56 11.59 -3.49
CA ARG A 93 6.06 12.71 -2.66
C ARG A 93 6.99 12.23 -1.54
N PHE A 94 6.62 11.15 -0.84
CA PHE A 94 7.26 10.76 0.41
C PHE A 94 8.08 9.47 0.36
N CYS A 95 7.98 8.68 -0.71
CA CYS A 95 8.65 7.38 -0.86
C CYS A 95 9.24 7.16 -2.27
N ASN A 96 9.72 8.22 -2.93
CA ASN A 96 10.52 8.05 -4.13
C ASN A 96 11.91 7.43 -3.84
N ASP A 97 12.52 6.86 -4.86
CA ASP A 97 13.79 6.12 -4.78
C ASP A 97 14.89 6.93 -4.11
N LYS A 98 15.04 8.20 -4.49
CA LYS A 98 16.04 9.09 -3.88
C LYS A 98 15.88 9.17 -2.36
N ARG A 99 14.64 9.30 -1.87
CA ARG A 99 14.37 9.32 -0.42
C ARG A 99 14.60 7.96 0.23
N LEU A 100 14.23 6.85 -0.42
CA LEU A 100 14.47 5.51 0.10
C LEU A 100 15.98 5.21 0.17
N GLU A 101 16.75 5.61 -0.84
CA GLU A 101 18.20 5.49 -0.85
C GLU A 101 18.84 6.23 0.32
N MET A 102 18.38 7.46 0.60
CA MET A 102 18.83 8.21 1.77
C MET A 102 18.50 7.52 3.10
N ILE A 103 17.32 6.90 3.21
CA ILE A 103 16.89 6.20 4.44
C ILE A 103 17.67 4.90 4.64
N LEU A 104 17.92 4.16 3.56
CA LEU A 104 18.52 2.82 3.60
C LEU A 104 20.05 2.83 3.50
N GLY A 105 20.65 3.91 2.99
CA GLY A 105 22.08 3.98 2.68
C GLY A 105 22.49 3.11 1.47
N ARG A 106 21.52 2.63 0.68
CA ARG A 106 21.72 1.78 -0.51
C ARG A 106 20.54 1.89 -1.47
N LYS A 107 20.72 1.41 -2.71
CA LYS A 107 19.64 1.30 -3.70
C LYS A 107 18.49 0.40 -3.18
N PRO A 108 17.22 0.85 -3.22
CA PRO A 108 16.09 0.04 -2.80
C PRO A 108 15.78 -1.04 -3.84
N ASN A 109 15.56 -2.26 -3.36
CA ASN A 109 15.01 -3.36 -4.14
C ASN A 109 13.46 -3.27 -4.19
N ALA A 110 12.81 -4.26 -4.80
CA ALA A 110 11.36 -4.27 -4.91
C ALA A 110 10.64 -4.41 -3.55
N GLU A 111 11.16 -5.23 -2.64
CA GLU A 111 10.57 -5.44 -1.31
C GLU A 111 10.69 -4.17 -0.45
N ASP A 112 11.84 -3.49 -0.49
CA ASP A 112 12.04 -2.23 0.22
C ASP A 112 10.98 -1.18 -0.18
N ARG A 113 10.62 -1.14 -1.47
CA ARG A 113 9.59 -0.22 -1.99
C ARG A 113 8.21 -0.60 -1.45
N LEU A 114 7.83 -1.87 -1.54
CA LEU A 114 6.53 -2.34 -1.08
C LEU A 114 6.33 -2.08 0.42
N GLU A 115 7.35 -2.39 1.23
CA GLU A 115 7.34 -2.13 2.66
C GLU A 115 7.26 -0.62 2.95
N ALA A 116 8.08 0.19 2.27
CA ALA A 116 8.07 1.64 2.45
C ALA A 116 6.71 2.24 2.06
N TYR A 117 6.06 1.75 1.00
CA TYR A 117 4.77 2.25 0.57
C TYR A 117 3.70 1.97 1.62
N ALA A 118 3.66 0.73 2.14
CA ALA A 118 2.75 0.37 3.22
C ALA A 118 2.99 1.19 4.51
N LYS A 119 4.26 1.32 4.93
CA LYS A 119 4.62 2.07 6.14
C LYS A 119 4.39 3.57 5.99
N CYS A 120 4.60 4.13 4.81
CA CYS A 120 4.31 5.52 4.54
C CYS A 120 2.82 5.81 4.53
N TRP A 121 2.01 4.91 3.97
CA TRP A 121 0.57 5.05 3.99
C TRP A 121 0.01 5.07 5.41
N ASN A 122 0.38 4.06 6.22
CA ASN A 122 -0.09 3.94 7.61
C ASN A 122 0.59 4.92 8.58
N GLY A 123 1.84 5.32 8.34
CA GLY A 123 2.66 6.08 9.30
C GLY A 123 2.96 7.53 8.92
N GLY A 124 2.53 7.95 7.73
CA GLY A 124 2.81 9.26 7.13
C GLY A 124 4.27 9.46 6.71
N ALA A 125 4.59 10.68 6.29
CA ALA A 125 5.88 11.07 5.70
C ALA A 125 7.14 10.80 6.56
N ASN A 126 6.97 10.65 7.87
CA ASN A 126 8.04 10.41 8.84
C ASN A 126 8.03 8.98 9.40
N TRP A 127 7.43 8.01 8.68
CA TRP A 127 7.36 6.61 9.12
C TRP A 127 8.74 6.02 9.51
N TRP A 128 9.78 6.38 8.75
CA TRP A 128 11.16 5.90 8.93
C TRP A 128 11.83 6.41 10.22
N LYS A 129 11.29 7.45 10.86
CA LYS A 129 11.80 7.98 12.14
C LYS A 129 11.30 7.20 13.35
N ALA A 130 10.44 6.20 13.15
CA ALA A 130 9.90 5.42 14.26
C ALA A 130 11.03 4.64 14.96
N LYS A 131 11.28 4.97 16.23
CA LYS A 131 12.32 4.31 17.04
C LYS A 131 12.03 2.81 17.18
N PRO A 132 13.05 1.93 17.09
CA PRO A 132 12.88 0.50 17.38
C PRO A 132 12.14 0.28 18.70
N ASN A 133 11.25 -0.71 18.72
CA ASN A 133 10.41 -1.09 19.87
C ASN A 133 9.36 -0.07 20.34
N SER A 134 9.29 1.13 19.76
CA SER A 134 8.21 2.09 20.05
C SER A 134 6.84 1.57 19.60
N LYS A 135 5.75 2.12 20.18
CA LYS A 135 4.37 1.81 19.76
C LYS A 135 4.17 2.06 18.27
N LYS A 136 4.67 3.19 17.75
CA LYS A 136 4.60 3.53 16.32
C LYS A 136 5.32 2.48 15.46
N TYR A 137 6.53 2.08 15.86
CA TYR A 137 7.30 1.06 15.13
C TYR A 137 6.56 -0.29 15.08
N LYS A 138 6.01 -0.74 16.22
CA LYS A 138 5.21 -1.97 16.29
C LYS A 138 3.96 -1.89 15.40
N ASN A 139 3.23 -0.76 15.44
CA ASN A 139 2.06 -0.55 14.60
C ASN A 139 2.39 -0.57 13.10
N LEU A 140 3.50 0.07 12.70
CA LEU A 140 3.99 0.05 11.32
C LEU A 140 4.30 -1.37 10.83
N ASN A 141 4.98 -2.17 11.66
CA ASN A 141 5.29 -3.55 11.30
C ASN A 141 4.06 -4.45 11.27
N ASN A 142 3.13 -4.28 12.23
CA ASN A 142 1.87 -5.03 12.22
C ASN A 142 1.05 -4.73 10.97
N TYR A 143 1.00 -3.46 10.56
CA TYR A 143 0.34 -3.07 9.32
C TYR A 143 1.02 -3.69 8.10
N TRP A 144 2.36 -3.64 8.03
CA TRP A 144 3.10 -4.29 6.95
C TRP A 144 2.82 -5.80 6.86
N THR A 145 2.76 -6.52 7.98
CA THR A 145 2.40 -7.94 8.00
C THR A 145 1.01 -8.21 7.39
N LYS A 146 0.03 -7.33 7.63
CA LYS A 146 -1.30 -7.43 7.01
C LYS A 146 -1.23 -7.25 5.49
N VAL A 147 -0.49 -6.24 5.03
CA VAL A 147 -0.29 -5.97 3.60
C VAL A 147 0.43 -7.14 2.91
N GLN A 148 1.47 -7.70 3.53
CA GLN A 148 2.13 -8.91 3.01
C GLN A 148 1.17 -10.09 2.88
N SER A 149 0.25 -10.26 3.83
CA SER A 149 -0.78 -11.30 3.74
C SER A 149 -1.70 -11.07 2.55
N ALA A 150 -2.18 -9.85 2.35
CA ALA A 150 -3.02 -9.48 1.21
C ALA A 150 -2.29 -9.65 -0.13
N LEU A 151 -1.02 -9.25 -0.22
CA LEU A 151 -0.17 -9.48 -1.41
C LEU A 151 -0.07 -10.97 -1.76
N ARG A 152 0.18 -11.84 -0.77
CA ARG A 152 0.25 -13.29 -0.98
C ARG A 152 -1.08 -13.86 -1.46
N GLN A 153 -2.19 -13.42 -0.87
CA GLN A 153 -3.53 -13.83 -1.31
C GLN A 153 -3.78 -13.45 -2.77
N LYS A 154 -3.49 -12.20 -3.14
CA LYS A 154 -3.68 -11.70 -4.50
C LYS A 154 -2.82 -12.47 -5.52
N VAL A 155 -1.55 -12.73 -5.22
CA VAL A 155 -0.68 -13.54 -6.09
C VAL A 155 -1.23 -14.95 -6.28
N LYS A 156 -1.76 -15.57 -5.22
CA LYS A 156 -2.39 -16.89 -5.32
C LYS A 156 -3.65 -16.86 -6.21
N GLU A 157 -4.52 -15.87 -6.02
CA GLU A 157 -5.73 -15.66 -6.83
C GLU A 157 -5.39 -15.53 -8.33
N GLU A 158 -4.37 -14.72 -8.65
CA GLU A 158 -3.93 -14.54 -10.05
C GLU A 158 -3.37 -15.84 -10.64
N ASN A 159 -2.54 -16.57 -9.89
CA ASN A 159 -1.99 -17.85 -10.36
C ASN A 159 -3.09 -18.89 -10.62
N GLU A 160 -4.12 -18.94 -9.78
CA GLU A 160 -5.27 -19.83 -9.96
C GLU A 160 -6.13 -19.43 -11.17
N ARG A 161 -6.29 -18.13 -11.43
CA ARG A 161 -6.99 -17.63 -12.62
C ARG A 161 -6.29 -18.03 -13.90
N HIS A 162 -4.97 -17.88 -13.96
CA HIS A 162 -4.17 -18.26 -15.14
C HIS A 162 -4.28 -19.76 -15.43
N LYS A 163 -4.23 -20.62 -14.41
CA LYS A 163 -4.39 -22.07 -14.56
C LYS A 163 -5.75 -22.51 -15.11
N LYS A 164 -6.80 -21.70 -14.92
CA LYS A 164 -8.15 -22.00 -15.44
C LYS A 164 -8.34 -21.56 -16.90
N GLN A 165 -7.43 -20.75 -17.43
CA GLN A 165 -7.48 -20.22 -18.80
C GLN A 165 -6.56 -20.99 -19.77
N THR A 166 -5.69 -21.85 -19.24
CA THR A 166 -4.82 -22.78 -19.96
C THR A 166 -5.40 -24.18 -19.97
#